data_AF-M5BZB2-F1
#
_entry.id   AF-M5BZB2-F1
#
_cell.length_a   1.000
_cell.length_b   1.000
_cell.length_c   1.000
_cell.angle_alpha   90.00
_cell.angle_beta   90.00
_cell.angle_gamma   90.00
#
_symmetry.space_group_name_H-M   'P 1'
#
loop_
_entity.id
_entity.type
_entity.pdbx_description
1 polymer ?
#
loop_
_entity_poly.entity_id
_entity_poly.type
_entity_poly.pdbx_seq_one_letter_code
_entity_poly.pdbx_strand_id
1 'polypeptide(L)' 'MAQYKVGQKVKYTAIGGGNVENSTTTGEIVEVITEPEAAGSTGNTVQASEEEPRYLIRNDNTGKETAYKSDNIVEVIN' A
#
# COMPACT_ATOMS: atom_id res chain seq x y z
N MET A 1 10.78 -3.50 -11.72
CA MET A 1 9.87 -2.50 -12.33
C MET A 1 8.57 -2.49 -11.55
N ALA A 2 8.07 -1.31 -11.18
CA ALA A 2 6.82 -1.18 -10.42
C ALA A 2 5.61 -1.71 -11.21
N GLN A 3 4.83 -2.58 -10.58
CA GLN A 3 3.62 -3.19 -11.16
C GLN A 3 2.43 -2.23 -11.15
N TYR A 4 2.39 -1.34 -10.16
CA TYR A 4 1.32 -0.37 -9.97
C TYR A 4 1.87 1.07 -9.97
N LYS A 5 0.97 2.03 -10.15
CA LYS A 5 1.29 3.46 -10.36
C LYS A 5 0.47 4.34 -9.43
N VAL A 6 1.02 5.52 -9.13
CA VAL A 6 0.32 6.58 -8.40
C VAL A 6 -0.99 6.95 -9.10
N GLY A 7 -2.03 7.20 -8.31
CA GLY A 7 -3.40 7.53 -8.74
C GLY A 7 -4.27 6.31 -9.05
N GLN A 8 -3.72 5.08 -9.03
CA GLN A 8 -4.54 3.89 -9.21
C GLN A 8 -5.36 3.60 -7.96
N LYS A 9 -6.65 3.35 -8.16
CA LYS A 9 -7.53 2.76 -7.15
C LYS A 9 -7.31 1.25 -7.12
N VAL A 10 -7.18 0.70 -5.92
CA VAL A 10 -6.85 -0.71 -5.72
C VAL A 10 -7.68 -1.32 -4.60
N LYS A 11 -7.96 -2.61 -4.74
CA LYS A 11 -8.40 -3.48 -3.64
C LYS A 11 -7.19 -4.21 -3.08
N TYR A 12 -7.02 -4.18 -1.77
CA TYR A 12 -5.84 -4.75 -1.10
C TYR A 12 -6.19 -5.34 0.27
N THR A 13 -5.35 -6.26 0.75
CA THR A 13 -5.48 -6.87 2.09
C THR A 13 -4.73 -6.00 3.10
N ALA A 14 -5.47 -5.37 4.02
CA ALA A 14 -4.88 -4.52 5.05
C ALA A 14 -4.17 -5.35 6.14
N ILE A 15 -3.07 -4.80 6.65
CA ILE A 15 -2.28 -5.37 7.76
C ILE A 15 -2.49 -4.43 8.96
N GLY A 16 -2.79 -4.98 10.14
CA GLY A 16 -2.81 -4.22 11.41
C GLY A 16 -4.16 -3.60 11.81
N GLY A 17 -5.25 -3.85 11.07
CA GLY A 17 -6.61 -3.62 11.55
C GLY A 17 -7.04 -4.82 12.41
N GLY A 18 -7.38 -4.60 13.68
CA GLY A 18 -7.65 -5.66 14.65
C GLY A 18 -8.49 -6.82 14.09
N ASN A 19 -7.92 -8.03 14.16
CA ASN A 19 -8.57 -9.33 13.97
C ASN A 19 -9.66 -9.42 12.89
N VAL A 20 -9.26 -9.36 11.63
CA VAL A 20 -10.03 -10.01 10.56
C VAL A 20 -9.04 -10.56 9.53
N GLU A 21 -8.73 -11.86 9.66
CA GLU A 21 -8.22 -12.65 8.54
C GLU A 21 -9.14 -12.38 7.34
N ASN A 22 -8.60 -11.89 6.23
CA ASN A 22 -9.32 -11.59 4.98
C ASN A 22 -10.10 -10.26 4.87
N SER A 23 -9.77 -9.21 5.63
CA SER A 23 -10.34 -7.88 5.35
C SER A 23 -9.67 -7.20 4.15
N THR A 24 -10.12 -7.55 2.94
CA THR A 24 -9.82 -6.71 1.77
C THR A 24 -10.54 -5.37 1.90
N THR A 25 -9.85 -4.29 1.60
CA THR A 25 -10.38 -2.91 1.58
C THR A 25 -9.96 -2.23 0.28
N THR A 26 -10.49 -1.03 0.03
CA THR A 26 -10.08 -0.20 -1.11
C THR A 26 -9.24 0.98 -0.65
N GLY A 27 -8.47 1.52 -1.60
CA GLY A 27 -7.65 2.72 -1.41
C GLY A 27 -7.05 3.20 -2.71
N GLU A 28 -6.28 4.27 -2.61
CA GLU A 28 -5.56 4.88 -3.73
C GLU A 28 -4.06 4.82 -3.49
N ILE A 29 -3.30 4.42 -4.50
CA ILE A 29 -1.84 4.49 -4.45
C ILE A 29 -1.44 5.97 -4.56
N VAL A 30 -0.85 6.52 -3.51
CA VAL A 30 -0.38 7.91 -3.47
C VAL A 30 1.11 8.03 -3.76
N GLU A 31 1.88 6.95 -3.55
CA GLU A 31 3.32 6.92 -3.78
C GLU A 31 3.82 5.50 -4.10
N VAL A 32 4.87 5.42 -4.94
CA VAL A 32 5.60 4.18 -5.23
C VAL A 32 7.03 4.35 -4.72
N ILE A 33 7.36 3.60 -3.68
CA ILE A 33 8.61 3.67 -2.95
C ILE A 33 9.54 2.58 -3.48
N THR A 34 10.66 2.96 -4.06
CA THR A 34 11.66 2.03 -4.64
C THR A 34 13.01 2.07 -3.91
N GLU A 35 13.11 2.83 -2.82
CA GLU A 35 14.30 2.92 -1.99
C GLU A 35 13.89 2.93 -0.50
N PRO A 36 14.80 2.58 0.44
CA PRO A 36 14.48 2.62 1.85
C PRO A 36 14.20 4.05 2.33
N GLU A 37 12.97 4.33 2.75
CA GLU A 37 12.57 5.65 3.25
C GLU A 37 11.47 5.57 4.32
N ALA A 38 11.24 6.67 5.03
CA ALA A 38 10.17 6.76 6.02
C ALA A 38 8.83 6.97 5.32
N ALA A 39 7.85 6.08 5.55
CA ALA A 39 6.57 6.18 4.87
C ALA A 39 5.37 5.81 5.74
N GLY A 40 4.19 6.31 5.35
CA GLY A 40 2.93 6.14 6.07
C GLY A 40 2.83 6.98 7.34
N SER A 41 1.66 6.92 7.97
CA SER A 41 1.32 7.82 9.09
C SER A 41 2.14 7.59 10.37
N THR A 42 2.87 6.48 10.48
CA THR A 42 3.72 6.17 11.63
C THR A 42 5.19 6.55 11.43
N GLY A 43 5.61 6.93 10.22
CA GLY A 43 6.98 7.35 9.91
C GLY A 43 8.04 6.26 10.05
N ASN A 44 7.66 4.98 10.00
CA ASN A 44 8.62 3.88 10.07
C ASN A 44 9.39 3.79 8.74
N THR A 45 10.69 3.47 8.82
CA THR A 45 11.48 3.19 7.61
C THR A 45 10.98 1.91 6.96
N VAL A 46 10.51 2.03 5.74
CA VAL A 46 10.04 0.95 4.89
C VAL A 46 11.22 0.46 4.05
N GLN A 47 11.49 -0.84 4.12
CA GLN A 47 12.50 -1.47 3.26
C GLN A 47 11.88 -1.75 1.89
N ALA A 48 12.38 -1.05 0.88
CA ALA A 48 11.97 -1.14 -0.51
C ALA A 48 13.18 -1.13 -1.46
N SER A 49 12.98 -1.64 -2.66
CA SER A 49 13.94 -1.62 -3.76
C SER A 49 13.20 -1.51 -5.10
N GLU A 50 13.91 -1.32 -6.22
CA GLU A 50 13.31 -1.36 -7.56
C GLU A 50 12.70 -2.73 -7.93
N GLU A 51 13.20 -3.80 -7.30
CA GLU A 51 12.74 -5.19 -7.47
C GLU A 51 11.57 -5.50 -6.53
N GLU A 52 11.62 -4.99 -5.30
CA GLU A 52 10.58 -5.12 -4.28
C GLU A 52 10.06 -3.73 -3.85
N PRO A 53 9.33 -3.04 -4.74
CA PRO A 53 8.77 -1.72 -4.42
C PRO A 53 7.68 -1.84 -3.36
N ARG A 54 7.42 -0.72 -2.69
CA ARG A 54 6.33 -0.58 -1.73
C ARG A 54 5.35 0.47 -2.23
N TYR A 55 4.08 0.20 -2.05
CA TYR A 55 3.00 1.06 -2.53
C TYR A 55 2.37 1.72 -1.33
N LEU A 56 2.52 3.04 -1.22
CA LEU A 56 1.84 3.82 -0.18
C LEU A 56 0.37 3.94 -0.59
N ILE A 57 -0.51 3.27 0.14
CA ILE A 57 -1.93 3.26 -0.14
C ILE A 57 -2.66 4.09 0.91
N ARG A 58 -3.41 5.10 0.48
CA ARG A 58 -4.37 5.82 1.30
C ARG A 58 -5.67 5.05 1.34
N ASN A 59 -6.03 4.55 2.52
CA ASN A 59 -7.24 3.77 2.74
C ASN A 59 -8.51 4.62 2.59
N ASP A 60 -9.50 4.17 1.81
CA ASP A 60 -10.71 4.95 1.54
C ASP A 60 -11.62 5.10 2.77
N ASN A 61 -11.60 4.13 3.69
CA ASN A 61 -12.47 4.13 4.87
C ASN A 61 -11.91 4.99 6.01
N THR A 62 -10.59 5.02 6.16
CA THR A 62 -9.93 5.63 7.33
C THR A 62 -9.08 6.86 6.98
N GLY A 63 -8.75 7.07 5.71
CA GLY A 63 -7.83 8.12 5.25
C GLY A 63 -6.37 7.89 5.65
N LYS A 64 -6.06 6.80 6.36
CA LYS A 64 -4.68 6.48 6.77
C LYS A 64 -3.86 5.96 5.60
N GLU A 65 -2.57 6.30 5.62
CA GLU A 65 -1.60 5.88 4.61
C GLU A 65 -0.70 4.79 5.18
N THR A 66 -0.51 3.72 4.42
CA THR A 66 0.33 2.59 4.82
C THR A 66 1.01 1.99 3.59
N ALA A 67 2.29 1.65 3.73
CA ALA A 67 3.08 1.06 2.65
C ALA A 67 2.87 -0.46 2.60
N TYR A 68 2.44 -0.98 1.45
CA TYR A 68 2.15 -2.39 1.22
C TYR A 68 3.08 -3.00 0.15
N LYS A 69 3.25 -4.34 0.19
CA LYS A 69 3.89 -5.07 -0.93
C LYS A 69 2.91 -5.16 -2.11
N SER A 70 3.44 -5.43 -3.30
CA SER A 70 2.62 -5.85 -4.45
C SER A 70 1.66 -6.99 -4.10
N ASP A 71 2.12 -7.95 -3.30
CA ASP A 71 1.39 -9.17 -2.96
C ASP A 71 0.16 -8.91 -2.08
N ASN A 72 0.09 -7.73 -1.45
CA ASN A 72 -1.10 -7.31 -0.69
C ASN A 72 -2.17 -6.72 -1.62
N ILE A 73 -1.83 -6.31 -2.84
CA ILE A 73 -2.76 -5.73 -3.81
C ILE A 73 -3.40 -6.87 -4.59
N VAL A 74 -4.73 -6.96 -4.50
CA VAL A 74 -5.53 -8.02 -5.12
C VAL A 74 -5.86 -7.67 -6.56
N GLU A 75 -6.29 -6.43 -6.80
CA GLU A 75 -6.67 -5.94 -8.13
C GLU A 75 -6.68 -4.41 -8.19
N VAL A 76 -6.47 -3.87 -9.40
CA VAL A 76 -6.73 -2.46 -9.73
C VAL A 76 -8.22 -2.32 -10.06
N ILE A 77 -8.89 -1.37 -9.41
CA ILE A 77 -10.32 -1.08 -9.61
C ILE A 77 -10.47 0.31 -10.24
N ASN A 78 -11.41 0.45 -11.19
CA ASN A 78 -11.69 1.72 -11.89
C ASN A 78 -12.79 2.51 -11.20
#